data_AF-A0A3E1DF57-F1
#
_entry.id   AF-A0A3E1DF57-F1
#
_cell.length_a   1.000
_cell.length_b   1.000
_cell.length_c   1.000
_cell.angle_alpha   90.00
_cell.angle_beta   90.00
_cell.angle_gamma   90.00
#
_symmetry.space_group_name_H-M   'P 1'
#
loop_
_entity.id
_entity.type
_entity.pdbx_description
1 polymer ?
#
loop_
_entity_poly.entity_id
_entity_poly.type
_entity_poly.pdbx_seq_one_letter_code
_entity_poly.pdbx_strand_id
1 'polypeptide(L)'
;MHLTKDFSEFNLRMINELQGIFNPNVEPWESEDGTLLFRGPIEGHENPKHIGTHVAVSLEMDVRIALRNATPEKREEMTERYLSCLGTEVKCQYNPKKLDPYALDIVGHPLQD
;
A
#
# COMPACT_ATOMS: atom_id res chain seq x y z
N MET A 1 -2.42 5.12 -16.37
CA MET A 1 -2.44 5.21 -14.90
C MET A 1 -2.01 6.61 -14.51
N HIS A 2 -2.92 7.39 -13.96
CA HIS A 2 -2.58 8.68 -13.35
C HIS A 2 -2.14 8.42 -11.91
N LEU A 3 -1.07 9.08 -11.48
CA LEU A 3 -0.50 8.94 -10.15
C LEU A 3 -0.36 10.31 -9.51
N THR A 4 -0.71 10.39 -8.23
CA THR A 4 -0.62 11.61 -7.44
C THR A 4 0.18 11.37 -6.16
N LYS A 5 0.67 12.47 -5.58
CA LYS A 5 1.21 12.52 -4.21
C LYS A 5 0.25 13.23 -3.24
N ASP A 6 -0.98 13.49 -3.68
CA ASP A 6 -2.09 13.89 -2.83
C ASP A 6 -2.76 12.61 -2.33
N PHE A 7 -2.45 12.25 -1.08
CA PHE A 7 -2.80 10.96 -0.51
C PHE A 7 -4.07 11.05 0.34
N SER A 8 -4.90 10.02 0.27
CA SER A 8 -5.99 9.86 1.23
C SER A 8 -5.46 9.71 2.67
N GLU A 9 -6.28 10.01 3.66
CA GLU A 9 -5.92 9.88 5.09
C GLU A 9 -5.42 8.46 5.43
N PHE A 10 -6.10 7.44 4.90
CA PHE A 10 -5.71 6.05 5.08
C PHE A 10 -4.31 5.79 4.49
N ASN A 11 -4.06 6.24 3.26
CA ASN A 11 -2.79 6.02 2.59
C ASN A 11 -1.64 6.80 3.25
N LEU A 12 -1.88 8.02 3.74
CA LEU A 12 -0.90 8.75 4.55
C LEU A 12 -0.48 7.96 5.80
N ARG A 13 -1.46 7.38 6.50
CA ARG A 13 -1.19 6.56 7.68
C ARG A 13 -0.48 5.26 7.32
N MET A 14 -0.81 4.64 6.19
CA MET A 14 -0.13 3.44 5.69
C MET A 14 1.33 3.72 5.31
N ILE A 15 1.62 4.87 4.69
CA ILE A 15 2.99 5.31 4.40
C ILE A 15 3.80 5.42 5.70
N ASN A 16 3.21 6.00 6.75
CA ASN A 16 3.85 6.09 8.06
C ASN A 16 4.08 4.71 8.70
N GLU A 17 3.10 3.80 8.60
CA GLU A 17 3.21 2.43 9.11
C GLU A 17 4.34 1.62 8.43
N LEU A 18 4.61 1.91 7.16
CA LEU A 18 5.64 1.26 6.34
C LEU A 18 6.95 2.05 6.29
N GLN A 19 7.09 3.09 7.12
CA GLN A 19 8.31 3.90 7.15
C GLN A 19 9.53 3.03 7.48
N GLY A 20 10.59 3.18 6.69
CA GLY A 20 11.85 2.44 6.87
C GLY A 20 11.88 1.03 6.28
N ILE A 21 10.79 0.54 5.69
CA ILE A 21 10.75 -0.76 5.00
C ILE A 21 11.40 -0.69 3.61
N PHE A 22 11.21 0.43 2.91
CA PHE A 22 11.66 0.59 1.54
C PHE A 22 13.00 1.34 1.43
N ASN A 23 13.72 1.12 0.33
CA ASN A 23 14.88 1.93 -0.03
C ASN A 23 14.46 3.40 -0.20
N PRO A 24 15.29 4.40 0.16
CA PRO A 24 14.96 5.81 -0.01
C PRO A 24 14.57 6.24 -1.44
N ASN A 25 14.98 5.48 -2.46
CA ASN A 25 14.61 5.73 -3.87
C ASN A 25 13.26 5.13 -4.27
N VAL A 26 12.58 4.45 -3.34
CA VAL A 26 11.22 3.95 -3.52
C VAL A 26 10.27 4.95 -2.89
N GLU A 27 9.42 5.53 -3.72
CA GLU A 27 8.50 6.59 -3.31
C GLU A 27 7.05 6.10 -3.34
N PRO A 28 6.21 6.58 -2.41
CA PRO A 28 4.77 6.32 -2.47
C PRO A 28 4.10 7.17 -3.54
N TRP A 29 3.05 6.60 -4.13
CA TRP A 29 2.14 7.21 -5.10
C TRP A 29 0.73 6.67 -4.89
N GLU A 30 -0.29 7.47 -5.12
CA GLU A 30 -1.68 7.01 -5.11
C GLU A 30 -2.23 7.03 -6.55
N SER A 31 -2.90 5.94 -6.95
CA SER A 31 -3.64 5.88 -8.21
C SER A 31 -5.07 6.41 -8.06
N GLU A 32 -5.75 6.66 -9.18
CA GLU A 32 -7.12 7.21 -9.20
C GLU A 32 -8.14 6.36 -8.45
N ASP A 33 -7.92 5.05 -8.40
CA ASP A 33 -8.74 4.10 -7.64
C ASP A 33 -8.36 4.05 -6.16
N GLY A 34 -7.47 4.92 -5.67
CA GLY A 34 -7.04 5.01 -4.28
C GLY A 34 -6.04 3.94 -3.83
N THR A 35 -5.48 3.15 -4.76
CA THR A 35 -4.42 2.19 -4.43
C THR A 35 -3.11 2.90 -4.13
N LEU A 36 -2.46 2.54 -3.02
CA LEU A 36 -1.14 3.02 -2.63
C LEU A 36 -0.06 2.17 -3.29
N LEU A 37 0.80 2.80 -4.09
CA LEU A 37 1.87 2.17 -4.84
C LEU A 37 3.22 2.67 -4.35
N PHE A 38 4.10 1.77 -3.94
CA PHE A 38 5.49 2.07 -3.66
C PHE A 38 6.32 1.78 -4.91
N ARG A 39 6.85 2.82 -5.55
CA ARG A 39 7.52 2.72 -6.86
C ARG A 39 8.95 3.20 -6.78
N GLY A 40 9.87 2.46 -7.41
CA GLY A 40 11.29 2.77 -7.39
C GLY A 40 12.11 1.88 -8.34
N PRO A 41 13.45 2.01 -8.31
CA PRO A 41 14.34 1.21 -9.13
C PRO A 41 14.25 -0.29 -8.80
N ILE A 42 14.14 -1.12 -9.84
CA ILE A 42 14.14 -2.59 -9.71
C ILE A 42 15.58 -3.10 -9.92
N GLU A 43 16.18 -3.65 -8.86
CA GLU A 43 17.50 -4.27 -8.96
C GLU A 43 17.47 -5.47 -9.93
N GLY A 44 18.47 -5.57 -10.81
CA GLY A 44 18.60 -6.68 -11.76
C GLY A 44 17.77 -6.55 -13.04
N HIS A 45 17.00 -5.47 -13.21
CA HIS A 45 16.32 -5.18 -14.47
C HIS A 45 17.33 -4.78 -15.58
N GLU A 46 17.11 -5.21 -16.83
CA GLU A 46 18.03 -4.97 -17.97
C GLU A 46 18.34 -3.49 -18.18
N ASN A 47 17.33 -2.64 -17.98
CA ASN A 47 17.48 -1.20 -17.91
C ASN A 47 17.70 -0.75 -16.46
N PRO A 48 18.88 -0.22 -16.08
CA PRO A 48 19.19 0.22 -14.72
C PRO A 48 18.41 1.46 -14.28
N LYS A 49 17.70 2.13 -15.19
CA LYS A 49 16.80 3.26 -14.91
C LYS A 49 15.33 2.84 -14.85
N HIS A 50 15.04 1.55 -14.94
CA HIS A 50 13.66 1.08 -14.90
C HIS A 50 13.06 1.32 -13.51
N ILE A 51 11.90 2.00 -13.49
CA ILE A 51 11.12 2.24 -12.28
C ILE A 51 9.90 1.32 -12.32
N GLY A 52 9.88 0.36 -11.40
CA GLY A 52 8.80 -0.59 -11.21
C GLY A 52 7.98 -0.28 -9.95
N THR A 53 6.93 -1.08 -9.74
CA THR A 53 6.17 -1.07 -8.50
C THR A 53 6.69 -2.20 -7.61
N HIS A 54 7.09 -1.86 -6.40
CA HIS A 54 7.57 -2.79 -5.39
C HIS A 54 6.40 -3.43 -4.65
N VAL A 55 5.48 -2.58 -4.19
CA VAL A 55 4.31 -2.97 -3.41
C VAL A 55 3.11 -2.15 -3.88
N ALA A 56 1.96 -2.80 -4.01
CA ALA A 56 0.66 -2.18 -4.14
C ALA A 56 -0.17 -2.54 -2.89
N VAL A 57 -0.81 -1.55 -2.28
CA VAL A 57 -1.72 -1.74 -1.14
C VAL A 57 -3.05 -1.12 -1.50
N SER A 58 -4.10 -1.93 -1.49
CA SER A 58 -5.46 -1.47 -1.79
C SER A 58 -6.44 -1.98 -0.74
N LEU A 59 -7.63 -1.38 -0.72
CA LEU A 59 -8.79 -1.88 0.02
C LEU A 59 -9.85 -2.32 -0.97
N GLU A 60 -10.52 -3.44 -0.70
CA GLU A 60 -11.70 -3.83 -1.47
C GLU A 60 -12.80 -2.78 -1.36
N MET A 61 -13.68 -2.74 -2.38
CA MET A 61 -14.77 -1.78 -2.44
C MET A 61 -15.67 -1.85 -1.20
N ASP A 62 -15.98 -3.06 -0.74
CA ASP A 62 -16.85 -3.26 0.43
C ASP A 62 -16.22 -2.72 1.71
N VAL A 63 -14.89 -2.86 1.86
CA VAL A 63 -14.15 -2.28 2.99
C VAL A 63 -14.19 -0.75 2.94
N ARG A 64 -13.99 -0.16 1.77
CA ARG A 64 -14.06 1.30 1.59
C ARG A 64 -15.45 1.84 1.92
N ILE A 65 -16.51 1.15 1.50
CA ILE A 65 -17.89 1.49 1.81
C ILE A 65 -18.13 1.38 3.32
N ALA A 66 -17.67 0.30 3.96
CA ALA A 66 -17.81 0.10 5.39
C ALA A 66 -17.10 1.21 6.20
N LEU A 67 -15.86 1.54 5.85
CA LEU A 67 -15.12 2.65 6.47
C LEU A 67 -15.86 3.98 6.31
N ARG A 68 -16.37 4.27 5.11
CA ARG A 68 -17.10 5.51 4.84
C ARG A 68 -18.40 5.63 5.65
N ASN A 69 -19.12 4.53 5.81
CA ASN A 69 -20.42 4.51 6.48
C ASN A 69 -20.31 4.31 8.01
N ALA A 70 -19.15 3.88 8.51
CA ALA A 70 -18.92 3.71 9.95
C ALA A 70 -18.97 5.04 10.71
N THR A 71 -19.42 4.96 11.96
CA THR A 71 -19.26 6.03 12.96
C THR A 71 -17.78 6.38 13.13
N PRO A 72 -17.43 7.62 13.51
CA PRO A 72 -16.02 8.03 13.66
C PRO A 72 -15.18 7.08 14.52
N GLU A 73 -15.70 6.65 15.68
CA GLU A 73 -15.01 5.73 16.59
C GLU A 73 -14.74 4.36 15.94
N LYS A 74 -15.75 3.77 15.32
CA LYS A 74 -15.60 2.49 14.62
C LYS A 74 -14.70 2.58 13.38
N ARG A 75 -14.76 3.69 12.64
CA ARG A 75 -13.90 3.96 11.49
C ARG A 75 -12.44 4.00 11.91
N GLU A 76 -12.14 4.64 13.03
CA GLU A 76 -10.78 4.69 13.57
C GLU A 76 -10.30 3.29 13.95
N GLU A 77 -11.09 2.53 14.71
CA GLU A 77 -10.76 1.13 15.08
C GLU A 77 -10.50 0.25 13.85
N MET A 78 -11.36 0.33 12.84
CA MET A 78 -11.18 -0.40 11.59
C MET A 78 -9.91 0.04 10.86
N THR A 79 -9.65 1.35 10.80
CA THR A 79 -8.47 1.92 10.14
C THR A 79 -7.19 1.40 10.79
N GLU A 80 -7.09 1.47 12.12
CA GLU A 80 -5.93 0.93 12.86
C GLU A 80 -5.72 -0.57 12.61
N ARG A 81 -6.81 -1.35 12.61
CA ARG A 81 -6.75 -2.79 12.31
C ARG A 81 -6.22 -3.05 10.91
N TYR A 82 -6.75 -2.37 9.89
CA TYR A 82 -6.26 -2.53 8.51
C TYR A 82 -4.82 -2.07 8.34
N LEU A 83 -4.44 -0.94 8.95
CA LEU A 83 -3.04 -0.47 8.95
C LEU A 83 -2.11 -1.53 9.52
N SER A 84 -2.45 -2.09 10.68
CA SER A 84 -1.62 -3.10 11.34
C SER A 84 -1.54 -4.40 10.51
N CYS A 85 -2.66 -4.91 10.02
CA CYS A 85 -2.70 -6.16 9.26
C CYS A 85 -1.95 -6.05 7.93
N LEU A 86 -2.31 -5.07 7.10
CA LEU A 86 -1.69 -4.88 5.79
C LEU A 86 -0.23 -4.46 5.92
N GLY A 87 0.09 -3.61 6.90
CA GLY A 87 1.45 -3.23 7.23
C GLY A 87 2.31 -4.43 7.60
N THR A 88 1.79 -5.32 8.44
CA THR A 88 2.47 -6.58 8.80
C THR A 88 2.67 -7.48 7.59
N GLU A 89 1.66 -7.61 6.75
CA GLU A 89 1.72 -8.44 5.55
C GLU A 89 2.82 -7.97 4.60
N VAL A 90 2.88 -6.67 4.32
CA VAL A 90 3.97 -6.06 3.55
C VAL A 90 5.31 -6.36 4.22
N LYS A 91 5.45 -6.11 5.52
CA LYS A 91 6.72 -6.32 6.26
C LYS A 91 7.21 -7.78 6.20
N CYS A 92 6.28 -8.73 6.23
CA CYS A 92 6.60 -10.16 6.19
C CYS A 92 6.93 -10.67 4.79
N GLN A 93 6.26 -10.17 3.76
CA GLN A 93 6.38 -10.68 2.39
C GLN A 93 7.36 -9.88 1.53
N TYR A 94 7.55 -8.60 1.81
CA TYR A 94 8.39 -7.73 0.98
C TYR A 94 9.85 -8.15 1.04
N ASN A 95 10.43 -8.41 -0.13
CA ASN A 95 11.85 -8.65 -0.30
C ASN A 95 12.39 -7.82 -1.47
N PRO A 96 13.24 -6.80 -1.22
CA PRO A 96 13.74 -5.91 -2.26
C PRO A 96 14.60 -6.62 -3.32
N LYS A 97 15.12 -7.83 -3.01
CA LYS A 97 15.96 -8.62 -3.93
C LYS A 97 15.19 -9.68 -4.72
N LYS A 98 13.91 -9.87 -4.41
CA LYS A 98 13.03 -10.87 -5.04
C LYS A 98 11.75 -10.19 -5.50
N LEU A 99 11.91 -9.10 -6.24
CA LEU A 99 10.80 -8.44 -6.91
C LEU A 99 10.44 -9.32 -8.12
N ASP A 100 9.32 -10.05 -8.00
CA ASP A 100 8.71 -10.79 -9.10
C ASP A 100 8.37 -9.80 -10.24
N PRO A 101 8.22 -10.22 -11.51
CA PRO A 101 7.65 -9.37 -12.58
C PRO A 101 6.35 -8.65 -12.21
N TYR A 102 5.65 -9.12 -11.17
CA TYR A 102 4.49 -8.46 -10.59
C TYR A 102 4.83 -7.88 -9.22
N ALA A 103 4.30 -6.69 -8.92
CA ALA A 103 4.43 -6.08 -7.60
C ALA A 103 3.86 -7.01 -6.52
N LEU A 104 4.39 -6.92 -5.29
CA LEU A 104 3.69 -7.50 -4.14
C LEU A 104 2.36 -6.76 -3.97
N ASP A 105 1.26 -7.44 -4.25
CA ASP A 105 -0.09 -6.87 -4.18
C ASP A 105 -0.78 -7.33 -2.89
N ILE A 106 -1.08 -6.37 -2.02
CA ILE A 106 -1.70 -6.58 -0.72
C ILE A 106 -3.06 -5.90 -0.72
N VAL A 107 -4.12 -6.69 -0.51
CA VAL A 107 -5.50 -6.21 -0.57
C VAL A 107 -6.19 -6.38 0.78
N GLY A 108 -6.72 -5.29 1.32
CA GLY A 108 -7.56 -5.31 2.50
C GLY A 108 -8.96 -5.83 2.19
N HIS A 109 -9.24 -7.04 2.68
CA HIS A 109 -10.53 -7.71 2.58
C HIS A 109 -11.40 -7.46 3.82
N PRO A 110 -12.74 -7.58 3.73
CA PRO A 110 -13.62 -7.52 4.89
C PRO A 110 -13.15 -8.44 6.01
N LEU A 111 -13.00 -7.88 7.21
CA LEU A 111 -12.72 -8.67 8.41
C LEU A 111 -13.89 -9.64 8.63
N GLN A 112 -13.59 -10.95 8.63
CA GLN A 112 -14.55 -11.97 9.06
C GLN A 112 -14.60 -11.92 10.59
N ASP A 113 -15.76 -11.59 11.15
CA ASP A 113 -16.05 -11.68 12.59
C ASP A 113 -16.06 -13.13 13.09
#